data_AF-A0A972X9F6-F1
#
_entry.id   AF-A0A972X9F6-F1
#
_cell.length_a   1.000
_cell.length_b   1.000
_cell.length_c   1.000
_cell.angle_alpha   90.00
_cell.angle_beta   90.00
_cell.angle_gamma   90.00
#
_symmetry.space_group_name_H-M   'P 1'
#
loop_
_entity.id
_entity.type
_entity.pdbx_description
1 polymer ?
#
loop_
_entity_poly.entity_id
_entity_poly.type
_entity_poly.pdbx_seq_one_letter_code
_entity_poly.pdbx_strand_id
1 'polypeptide(L)' 'MSRGDLSSGASKLALAFKHLSLKWESARETWDDGTSRAFHKDHIEPLGPRVKETLEAIGRLAEVLARATRDVSDTEDL' A
#
# COMPACT_ATOMS: atom_id res chain seq x y z
N MET A 1 -14.79 6.09 11.62
CA MET A 1 -13.36 6.15 11.24
C MET A 1 -12.59 6.75 12.40
N SER A 2 -11.74 5.97 13.07
CA SER A 2 -10.82 6.52 14.07
C SER A 2 -9.70 7.30 13.36
N ARG A 3 -9.27 8.42 13.94
CA ARG A 3 -8.07 9.15 13.51
C ARG A 3 -6.87 8.22 13.72
N GLY A 4 -6.43 7.52 12.66
CA GLY A 4 -5.31 6.57 12.72
C GLY A 4 -5.61 5.14 12.25
N ASP A 5 -6.74 4.88 11.57
CA ASP A 5 -6.99 3.56 10.96
C ASP A 5 -6.07 3.30 9.75
N LEU A 6 -4.84 2.88 10.08
CA LEU A 6 -3.79 2.48 9.15
C LEU A 6 -4.14 1.19 8.39
N SER A 7 -4.97 0.33 8.98
CA SER A 7 -5.38 -0.93 8.38
C SER A 7 -6.23 -0.71 7.13
N SER A 8 -7.21 0.20 7.21
CA SER A 8 -8.04 0.57 6.06
C SER A 8 -7.23 1.24 4.96
N GLY A 9 -6.26 2.09 5.33
CA GLY A 9 -5.33 2.72 4.38
C GLY A 9 -4.50 1.68 3.62
N ALA A 10 -3.93 0.70 4.33
CA ALA A 10 -3.17 -0.39 3.73
C ALA A 10 -4.04 -1.24 2.78
N SER A 11 -5.26 -1.60 3.18
CA SER A 11 -6.17 -2.36 2.32
C SER A 11 -6.53 -1.60 1.03
N LYS A 12 -6.77 -0.29 1.12
CA LYS A 12 -7.04 0.55 -0.06
C LYS A 12 -5.85 0.62 -1.00
N LEU A 13 -4.63 0.77 -0.46
CA LEU A 13 -3.40 0.79 -1.25
C LEU A 13 -3.17 -0.54 -1.98
N ALA A 14 -3.31 -1.66 -1.29
CA ALA A 14 -3.18 -2.99 -1.89
C ALA A 14 -4.22 -3.23 -3.00
N LEU A 15 -5.47 -2.82 -2.77
CA LEU A 15 -6.53 -2.93 -3.76
C LEU A 15 -6.28 -2.05 -4.98
N ALA A 16 -5.84 -0.80 -4.77
CA ALA A 16 -5.51 0.11 -5.86
C ALA A 16 -4.36 -0.43 -6.73
N PHE A 17 -3.33 -1.00 -6.11
CA PHE A 17 -2.23 -1.62 -6.85
C PHE A 17 -2.69 -2.84 -7.65
N LYS A 18 -3.54 -3.70 -7.07
CA LYS A 18 -4.16 -4.82 -7.80
C LYS A 18 -4.96 -4.33 -9.01
N HIS A 19 -5.75 -3.26 -8.85
CA HIS A 19 -6.51 -2.68 -9.96
C HIS A 19 -5.58 -2.13 -11.05
N LEU A 20 -4.49 -1.46 -10.67
CA LEU A 20 -3.49 -0.98 -11.61
C LEU A 20 -2.92 -2.14 -12.44
N SER A 21 -2.51 -3.24 -11.81
CA SER A 21 -1.99 -4.41 -12.52
C SER A 21 -2.99 -4.98 -13.52
N LEU A 22 -4.25 -5.15 -13.12
CA LEU A 22 -5.32 -5.63 -14.02
C LEU A 22 -5.55 -4.70 -15.21
N LYS A 23 -5.57 -3.39 -14.96
CA LYS A 23 -5.74 -2.38 -16.02
C LYS A 23 -4.53 -2.31 -16.94
N TRP A 24 -3.33 -2.52 -16.41
CA TRP A 24 -2.12 -2.58 -17.21
C TRP A 24 -2.12 -3.80 -18.15
N GLU A 25 -2.48 -4.99 -17.66
CA GLU A 25 -2.59 -6.18 -18.51
C GLU A 25 -3.57 -5.96 -19.67
N SER A 26 -4.77 -5.43 -19.36
CA SER A 26 -5.77 -5.12 -20.39
C SER A 26 -5.29 -4.06 -21.39
N ALA A 27 -4.54 -3.05 -20.95
CA ALA A 27 -3.99 -2.04 -21.85
C ALA A 27 -2.99 -2.65 -22.84
N ARG A 28 -2.13 -3.58 -22.37
CA ARG A 28 -1.12 -4.23 -23.22
C ARG A 28 -1.69 -5.14 -24.31
N GLU A 29 -2.94 -5.59 -24.19
CA GLU A 29 -3.59 -6.37 -25.25
C GLU A 29 -3.67 -5.61 -26.58
N THR A 30 -3.77 -4.28 -26.53
CA THR A 30 -3.84 -3.41 -27.72
C THR A 30 -2.68 -2.43 -27.83
N TRP A 31 -1.90 -2.26 -26.76
CA TRP A 31 -0.77 -1.34 -26.70
C TRP A 31 0.53 -2.07 -26.30
N ASP A 32 1.21 -2.67 -27.28
CA ASP A 32 2.47 -3.44 -27.12
C ASP A 32 3.61 -2.90 -28.01
N ASP A 33 3.74 -1.57 -28.07
CA ASP A 33 4.83 -0.92 -28.79
C ASP A 33 6.04 -0.63 -27.89
N GLY A 34 7.05 0.06 -28.43
CA GLY A 34 8.22 0.46 -27.64
C GLY A 34 7.86 1.42 -26.49
N THR A 35 6.82 2.24 -26.67
CA THR A 35 6.36 3.22 -25.68
C THR A 35 5.74 2.52 -24.48
N SER A 36 4.88 1.51 -24.70
CA SER A 36 4.25 0.77 -23.60
C SER A 36 5.27 -0.05 -22.81
N ARG A 37 6.29 -0.61 -23.48
CA ARG A 37 7.41 -1.30 -22.81
C ARG A 37 8.24 -0.35 -21.95
N ALA A 38 8.56 0.84 -22.46
CA ALA A 38 9.25 1.86 -21.66
C ALA A 38 8.41 2.32 -20.46
N PHE A 39 7.11 2.57 -20.69
CA PHE A 39 6.18 2.96 -19.63
C PHE A 39 6.07 1.89 -18.53
N HIS A 40 5.99 0.60 -18.91
CA HIS A 40 5.99 -0.50 -17.94
C HIS A 40 7.22 -0.46 -17.04
N LYS A 41 8.40 -0.43 -17.67
CA LYS A 41 9.69 -0.46 -16.99
C LYS A 41 9.89 0.74 -16.07
N ASP A 42 9.55 1.94 -16.55
CA ASP A 42 9.90 3.18 -15.87
C ASP A 42 8.86 3.57 -14.80
N HIS A 43 7.62 3.10 -14.94
CA HIS A 43 6.52 3.54 -14.08
C HIS A 43 5.74 2.43 -13.38
N ILE A 44 5.51 1.28 -14.02
CA ILE A 44 4.67 0.21 -13.44
C ILE A 44 5.50 -0.77 -12.60
N GLU A 45 6.60 -1.30 -13.15
CA GLU A 45 7.49 -2.24 -12.45
C GLU A 45 8.01 -1.70 -11.10
N PRO A 46 8.42 -0.42 -10.98
CA PRO A 46 8.95 0.09 -9.71
C PRO A 46 7.90 0.16 -8.60
N LEU A 47 6.60 0.12 -8.91
CA LEU A 47 5.54 0.25 -7.91
C LEU A 47 5.39 -1.01 -7.07
N GLY A 48 5.65 -2.20 -7.62
CA GLY A 48 5.55 -3.47 -6.89
C GLY A 48 6.33 -3.48 -5.57
N PRO A 49 7.68 -3.32 -5.61
CA PRO A 49 8.48 -3.27 -4.39
C PRO A 49 8.11 -2.08 -3.49
N ARG A 50 7.86 -0.89 -4.05
CA ARG A 50 7.50 0.31 -3.26
C ARG A 50 6.20 0.16 -2.49
N VAL A 51 5.16 -0.43 -3.11
CA VAL A 51 3.87 -0.70 -2.46
C VAL A 51 4.07 -1.72 -1.35
N LYS A 52 4.83 -2.80 -1.61
CA LYS A 52 5.16 -3.80 -0.59
C LYS A 52 5.85 -3.17 0.63
N GLU A 53 6.93 -2.42 0.40
CA GLU A 53 7.68 -1.73 1.47
C GLU A 53 6.79 -0.78 2.27
N THR A 54 5.90 -0.05 1.58
CA THR A 54 4.95 0.86 2.21
C THR A 54 3.96 0.10 3.10
N LEU A 55 3.40 -1.01 2.63
CA LEU A 55 2.47 -1.84 3.41
C LEU A 55 3.14 -2.42 4.65
N GLU A 56 4.38 -2.87 4.53
CA GLU A 56 5.17 -3.36 5.66
C GLU A 56 5.44 -2.23 6.69
N ALA A 57 5.78 -1.03 6.22
CA ALA A 57 5.99 0.12 7.08
C ALA A 57 4.71 0.53 7.82
N ILE A 58 3.55 0.50 7.13
CA ILE A 58 2.25 0.74 7.74
C ILE A 58 1.96 -0.31 8.83
N GLY A 59 2.26 -1.59 8.57
CA GLY A 59 2.10 -2.67 9.55
C GLY A 59 2.91 -2.42 10.83
N ARG A 60 4.19 -2.07 10.69
CA ARG A 60 5.05 -1.73 11.83
C ARG A 60 4.55 -0.52 12.61
N LEU A 61 4.08 0.52 11.90
CA LEU A 61 3.53 1.72 12.55
C LEU A 61 2.24 1.42 13.33
N ALA A 62 1.37 0.56 12.78
CA ALA A 62 0.14 0.14 13.45
C ALA A 62 0.44 -0.60 14.76
N GLU A 63 1.47 -1.46 14.78
CA GLU A 63 1.91 -2.16 16.00
C GLU A 63 2.42 -1.19 17.07
N VAL A 64 3.24 -0.21 16.69
CA VAL A 64 3.76 0.83 17.61
C VAL A 64 2.62 1.64 18.22
N LEU A 65 1.65 2.08 17.41
CA LEU A 65 0.51 2.85 17.89
C LEU A 65 -0.41 2.02 18.80
N ALA A 66 -0.64 0.75 18.46
CA ALA A 66 -1.42 -0.17 19.29
C ALA A 66 -0.78 -0.38 20.66
N ARG A 67 0.55 -0.48 20.72
CA ARG A 67 1.29 -0.57 21.99
C ARG A 67 1.18 0.72 22.79
N ALA A 68 1.48 1.87 22.17
CA ALA A 68 1.39 3.17 22.85
C ALA A 68 0.00 3.45 23.42
N THR A 69 -1.06 3.02 22.70
CA THR A 69 -2.44 3.17 23.17
C THR A 69 -2.70 2.34 24.43
N ARG A 70 -2.20 1.09 24.50
CA ARG A 70 -2.30 0.25 25.70
C ARG A 70 -1.51 0.82 26.87
N ASP A 71 -0.26 1.24 26.64
CA ASP A 71 0.61 1.77 27.69
C ASP A 71 0.00 3.02 28.35
N VAL A 72 -0.69 3.87 27.58
CA VAL A 72 -1.38 5.06 28.10
C VAL A 72 -2.68 4.69 28.83
N SER A 73 -3.48 3.75 28.31
CA SER A 73 -4.72 3.34 28.99
C SER A 73 -4.47 2.65 30.33
N ASP A 74 -3.39 1.87 30.45
CA ASP A 74 -3.04 1.17 31.69
C ASP A 74 -2.53 2.14 32.79
N THR A 75 -2.15 3.37 32.42
CA THR A 75 -1.66 4.40 33.36
C THR A 75 -2.82 5.16 34.04
N GLU A 76 -4.04 5.14 33.49
CA GLU A 76 -5.20 5.81 34.09
C GLU A 76 -5.88 4.99 35.21
N ASP A 77 -5.53 3.71 35.37
CA ASP A 77 -6.11 2.78 36.36
C ASP A 77 -5.28 2.63 37.67
N LEU A 78 -4.27 3.48 37.90
CA LEU A 78 -3.45 3.55 39.13
C LEU A 78 -3.56 4.92 39.81
#